data_AF-A0A0Q8H7L4-F1
#
_entry.id   AF-A0A0Q8H7L4-F1
#
_cell.length_a   1.000
_cell.length_b   1.000
_cell.length_c   1.000
_cell.angle_alpha   90.00
_cell.angle_beta   90.00
_cell.angle_gamma   90.00
#
_symmetry.space_group_name_H-M   'P 1'
#
loop_
_entity.id
_entity.type
_entity.pdbx_description
1 polymer ?
#
loop_
_entity_poly.entity_id
_entity_poly.type
_entity_poly.pdbx_seq_one_letter_code
_entity_poly.pdbx_strand_id
1 'polypeptide(L)'
;MIRHVLQSWRSLRPKEALAFISAGLLFGAIDLTLLLELPVGDQLPQVVARHLVVPLVSCVVLLLCWLPAARSNPVHPARRQRLVAATLIGSVLTIAVVYPLAAALPWPSLCDVYSMTRGKPKCNVFRFTAVIGNTLWVFMPALMIVGVLEFLTLRRRQDQAAQDLLREHSQLRRHALASRLAALQAQVDPALLFDALVAVEQAYDRRDASASARLERLIRHLRVALPRLRDAGATLGSEAELIASYLDLLRDLGGDPPTFDCELGKRGAAQLPPMLLLPLVQRAVRLGHPGHCWLNVNGRITLGFDEEGLCSDDADLASLRERLAVLGAQLVCRSGEGRTEFTLELPA
;
A
#
# COMPACT_ATOMS: atom_id res chain seq x y z
N MET A 1 33.06 -22.16 10.42
CA MET A 1 33.14 -22.07 8.94
C MET A 1 32.62 -23.34 8.25
N ILE A 2 33.10 -24.54 8.59
CA ILE A 2 32.71 -25.82 7.94
C ILE A 2 31.21 -26.13 8.07
N ARG A 3 30.59 -25.91 9.24
CA ARG A 3 29.13 -26.12 9.44
C ARG A 3 28.26 -25.24 8.51
N HIS A 4 28.67 -24.00 8.28
CA HIS A 4 27.96 -23.07 7.37
C HIS A 4 28.06 -23.54 5.91
N VAL A 5 29.22 -24.04 5.50
CA VAL A 5 29.41 -24.60 4.14
C VAL A 5 28.52 -25.83 3.94
N LEU A 6 28.50 -26.76 4.91
CA LEU A 6 27.66 -27.96 4.83
C LEU A 6 26.15 -27.63 4.78
N GLN A 7 25.70 -26.68 5.59
CA GLN A 7 24.31 -26.20 5.55
C GLN A 7 23.99 -25.53 4.22
N SER A 8 24.93 -24.75 3.67
CA SER A 8 24.77 -24.14 2.37
C SER A 8 24.55 -25.20 1.29
N TRP A 9 25.40 -26.24 1.24
CA TRP A 9 25.25 -27.35 0.29
C TRP A 9 23.93 -28.11 0.44
N ARG A 10 23.44 -28.31 1.66
CA ARG A 10 22.10 -28.90 1.92
C ARG A 10 20.95 -28.00 1.47
N SER A 11 21.16 -26.70 1.36
CA SER A 11 20.14 -25.73 0.93
C SER A 11 20.05 -25.54 -0.58
N LEU A 12 20.74 -26.38 -1.36
CA LEU A 12 20.75 -26.31 -2.83
C LEU A 12 19.33 -26.44 -3.38
N ARG A 13 18.87 -25.44 -4.13
CA ARG A 13 17.55 -25.51 -4.78
C ARG A 13 17.67 -26.23 -6.12
N PRO A 14 16.67 -27.05 -6.52
CA PRO A 14 16.71 -27.75 -7.80
C PRO A 14 16.78 -26.78 -9.00
N LYS A 15 16.17 -25.59 -8.88
CA LYS A 15 16.27 -24.52 -9.89
C LYS A 15 17.69 -23.97 -10.05
N GLU A 16 18.45 -23.86 -8.96
CA GLU A 16 19.85 -23.39 -9.00
C GLU A 16 20.74 -24.46 -9.63
N ALA A 17 20.57 -25.73 -9.24
CA ALA A 17 21.29 -26.85 -9.85
C ALA A 17 21.01 -26.97 -11.35
N LEU A 18 19.73 -26.87 -11.75
CA LEU A 18 19.33 -26.96 -13.16
C LEU A 18 19.92 -25.82 -14.00
N ALA A 19 20.00 -24.59 -13.45
CA ALA A 19 20.61 -23.46 -14.14
C ALA A 19 22.12 -23.64 -14.38
N PHE A 20 22.86 -24.21 -13.43
CA PHE A 20 24.28 -24.50 -13.61
C PHE A 20 24.52 -25.68 -14.56
N ILE A 21 23.69 -26.73 -14.50
CA ILE A 21 23.77 -27.88 -15.41
C ILE A 21 23.44 -27.45 -16.85
N SER A 22 22.37 -26.68 -17.05
CA SER A 22 21.99 -26.18 -18.37
C SER A 22 23.06 -25.26 -18.96
N ALA A 23 23.67 -24.41 -18.13
CA ALA A 23 24.80 -23.58 -18.55
C ALA A 23 26.02 -24.43 -18.96
N GLY A 24 26.37 -25.47 -18.20
CA GLY A 24 27.46 -26.39 -18.54
C GLY A 24 27.22 -27.15 -19.84
N LEU A 25 25.99 -27.65 -20.05
CA LEU A 25 25.59 -28.32 -21.29
C LEU A 25 25.61 -27.38 -22.49
N LEU A 26 25.09 -26.16 -22.33
CA LEU A 26 25.12 -25.14 -23.39
C LEU A 26 26.56 -24.83 -23.79
N PHE A 27 27.44 -24.69 -22.81
CA PHE A 27 28.85 -24.39 -23.04
C PHE A 27 29.57 -25.54 -23.76
N GLY A 28 29.34 -26.78 -23.33
CA GLY A 28 29.85 -27.96 -24.03
C GLY A 28 29.30 -28.09 -25.47
N ALA A 29 28.02 -27.73 -25.68
CA ALA A 29 27.40 -27.74 -27.01
C ALA A 29 27.99 -26.67 -27.94
N ILE A 30 28.30 -25.48 -27.41
CA ILE A 30 28.98 -24.41 -28.18
C ILE A 30 30.34 -24.91 -28.66
N ASP A 31 31.13 -25.51 -27.79
CA ASP A 31 32.47 -26.01 -28.14
C ASP A 31 32.40 -27.18 -29.14
N LEU A 32 31.35 -27.99 -29.06
CA LEU A 32 31.05 -29.06 -30.02
C LEU A 32 30.77 -28.56 -31.44
N THR A 33 30.39 -27.28 -31.64
CA THR A 33 30.16 -26.75 -32.99
C THR A 33 31.42 -26.77 -33.85
N LEU A 34 32.62 -26.77 -33.25
CA LEU A 34 33.89 -26.94 -33.96
C LEU A 34 34.03 -28.32 -34.63
N LEU A 35 33.24 -29.33 -34.25
CA LEU A 35 33.22 -30.63 -34.95
C LEU A 35 32.69 -30.51 -36.39
N LEU A 36 31.90 -29.48 -36.71
CA LEU A 36 31.45 -29.24 -38.10
C LEU A 36 32.62 -28.88 -39.04
N GLU A 37 33.72 -28.36 -38.49
CA GLU A 37 34.88 -27.92 -39.27
C GLU A 37 36.02 -28.95 -39.32
N LEU A 38 35.96 -30.01 -38.50
CA LEU A 38 37.07 -30.95 -38.30
C LEU A 38 36.65 -32.41 -38.52
N PRO A 39 37.30 -33.15 -39.42
CA PRO A 39 37.05 -34.58 -39.58
C PRO A 39 37.71 -35.35 -38.42
N VAL A 40 36.92 -35.70 -37.40
CA VAL A 40 37.40 -36.37 -36.17
C VAL A 40 37.47 -37.90 -36.30
N GLY A 41 36.85 -38.49 -37.34
CA GLY A 41 36.92 -39.93 -37.62
C GLY A 41 36.44 -40.80 -36.45
N ASP A 42 37.15 -41.89 -36.16
CA ASP A 42 36.77 -42.88 -35.13
C ASP A 42 36.86 -42.39 -33.67
N GLN A 43 37.48 -41.23 -33.43
CA GLN A 43 37.65 -40.67 -32.07
C GLN A 43 36.47 -39.81 -31.61
N LEU A 44 35.46 -39.64 -32.46
CA LEU A 44 34.27 -38.82 -32.23
C LEU A 44 33.58 -39.07 -30.87
N PRO A 45 33.27 -40.32 -30.44
CA PRO A 45 32.60 -40.54 -29.17
C PRO A 45 33.43 -40.11 -27.95
N GLN A 46 34.77 -40.21 -28.03
CA GLN A 46 35.66 -39.81 -26.94
C GLN A 46 35.78 -38.28 -26.84
N VAL A 47 35.84 -37.59 -27.98
CA VAL A 47 35.86 -36.12 -28.04
C VAL A 47 34.55 -35.54 -27.49
N VAL A 48 33.41 -36.10 -27.89
CA VAL A 48 32.08 -35.68 -27.39
C VAL A 48 31.97 -35.94 -25.89
N ALA A 49 32.35 -37.13 -25.40
CA ALA A 49 32.33 -37.44 -23.98
C ALA A 49 33.16 -36.44 -23.16
N ARG A 50 34.36 -36.07 -23.63
CA ARG A 50 35.22 -35.08 -22.97
C ARG A 50 34.58 -33.69 -22.92
N HIS A 51 33.99 -33.21 -24.03
CA HIS A 51 33.39 -31.87 -24.10
C HIS A 51 32.04 -31.78 -23.38
N LEU A 52 31.42 -32.91 -23.02
CA LEU A 52 30.25 -32.92 -22.14
C LEU A 52 30.66 -33.03 -20.66
N VAL A 53 31.60 -33.91 -20.33
CA VAL A 53 32.00 -34.20 -18.94
C VAL A 53 32.80 -33.05 -18.32
N VAL A 54 33.74 -32.44 -19.05
CA VAL A 54 34.60 -31.39 -18.49
C VAL A 54 33.80 -30.14 -18.07
N PRO A 55 32.87 -29.60 -18.88
CA PRO A 55 32.01 -28.48 -18.46
C PRO A 55 31.09 -28.84 -17.30
N LEU A 56 30.52 -30.06 -17.28
CA LEU A 56 29.67 -30.52 -16.17
C LEU A 56 30.43 -30.57 -14.84
N VAL A 57 31.63 -31.17 -14.83
CA VAL A 57 32.49 -31.19 -13.64
C VAL A 57 32.86 -29.78 -13.20
N SER A 58 33.20 -28.91 -14.17
CA SER A 58 33.51 -27.49 -13.91
C SER A 58 32.34 -26.76 -13.25
N CYS A 59 31.11 -26.96 -13.74
CA CYS A 59 29.90 -26.39 -13.16
C CYS A 59 29.63 -26.90 -11.74
N VAL A 60 29.87 -28.18 -11.46
CA VAL A 60 29.72 -28.75 -10.11
C VAL A 60 30.72 -28.12 -9.14
N VAL A 61 31.99 -28.00 -9.53
CA VAL A 61 33.03 -27.37 -8.70
C VAL A 61 32.70 -25.89 -8.43
N LEU A 62 32.33 -25.15 -9.47
CA LEU A 62 31.92 -23.74 -9.36
C LEU A 62 30.69 -23.58 -8.46
N LEU A 63 29.68 -24.43 -8.61
CA LEU A 63 28.47 -24.41 -7.80
C LEU A 63 28.77 -24.67 -6.32
N LEU A 64 29.63 -25.64 -6.00
CA LEU A 64 30.04 -25.94 -4.62
C LEU A 64 30.81 -24.79 -3.97
N CYS A 65 31.66 -24.09 -4.73
CA CYS A 65 32.38 -22.90 -4.26
C CYS A 65 31.47 -21.66 -4.15
N TRP A 66 30.50 -21.52 -5.04
CA TRP A 66 29.59 -20.38 -5.10
C TRP A 66 28.50 -20.42 -4.02
N LEU A 67 27.92 -21.59 -3.75
CA LEU A 67 26.76 -21.74 -2.86
C LEU A 67 26.97 -21.12 -1.46
N PRO A 68 28.12 -21.32 -0.77
CA PRO A 68 28.37 -20.72 0.53
C PRO A 68 28.46 -19.19 0.48
N ALA A 69 28.98 -18.64 -0.62
CA ALA A 69 29.03 -17.19 -0.84
C ALA A 69 27.64 -16.63 -1.18
N ALA A 70 26.84 -17.36 -1.97
CA ALA A 70 25.47 -16.98 -2.31
C ALA A 70 24.54 -16.90 -1.09
N ARG A 71 24.71 -17.84 -0.15
CA ARG A 71 23.96 -17.90 1.12
C ARG A 71 24.49 -16.96 2.21
N SER A 72 25.60 -16.27 1.97
CA SER A 72 26.09 -15.24 2.89
C SER A 72 25.13 -14.05 2.97
N ASN A 73 25.16 -13.34 4.11
CA ASN A 73 24.17 -12.32 4.46
C ASN A 73 23.94 -11.30 3.30
N PRO A 74 22.72 -11.21 2.76
CA PRO A 74 22.41 -10.40 1.59
C PRO A 74 22.67 -8.90 1.73
N VAL A 75 22.70 -8.39 2.97
CA VAL A 75 22.80 -6.95 3.27
C VAL A 75 24.25 -6.49 3.44
N HIS A 76 25.22 -7.41 3.53
CA HIS A 76 26.59 -7.04 3.86
C HIS A 76 27.33 -6.40 2.66
N PRO A 77 27.98 -5.23 2.81
CA PRO A 77 28.68 -4.55 1.70
C PRO A 77 29.77 -5.40 1.01
N ALA A 78 30.41 -6.30 1.74
CA ALA A 78 31.45 -7.19 1.21
C ALA A 78 30.89 -8.40 0.43
N ARG A 79 29.56 -8.56 0.30
CA ARG A 79 28.95 -9.72 -0.39
C ARG A 79 29.40 -9.84 -1.84
N ARG A 80 29.46 -8.72 -2.56
CA ARG A 80 29.93 -8.70 -3.96
C ARG A 80 31.38 -9.19 -4.06
N GLN A 81 32.25 -8.76 -3.13
CA GLN A 81 33.64 -9.23 -3.07
C GLN A 81 33.73 -10.72 -2.73
N ARG A 82 32.89 -11.22 -1.81
CA ARG A 82 32.84 -12.66 -1.46
C ARG A 82 32.38 -13.52 -2.64
N LEU A 83 31.41 -13.05 -3.42
CA LEU A 83 30.95 -13.75 -4.63
C LEU A 83 32.06 -13.81 -5.69
N VAL A 84 32.74 -12.69 -5.95
CA VAL A 84 33.87 -12.64 -6.89
C VAL A 84 35.04 -13.50 -6.43
N ALA A 85 35.36 -13.47 -5.13
CA ALA A 85 36.40 -14.32 -4.56
C ALA A 85 36.03 -15.81 -4.66
N ALA A 86 34.76 -16.16 -4.40
CA ALA A 86 34.29 -17.53 -4.52
C ALA A 86 34.29 -18.05 -5.97
N THR A 87 33.94 -17.21 -6.96
CA THR A 87 34.05 -17.60 -8.38
C THR A 87 35.50 -17.74 -8.79
N LEU A 88 36.40 -16.87 -8.32
CA LEU A 88 37.84 -16.95 -8.61
C LEU A 88 38.44 -18.25 -8.05
N ILE A 89 38.16 -18.54 -6.77
CA ILE A 89 38.59 -19.78 -6.10
C ILE A 89 38.01 -21.00 -6.83
N GLY A 90 36.73 -20.95 -7.21
CA GLY A 90 36.08 -22.01 -7.97
C GLY A 90 36.74 -22.25 -9.33
N SER A 91 37.08 -21.20 -10.08
CA SER A 91 37.77 -21.33 -11.37
C SER A 91 39.18 -21.93 -11.24
N VAL A 92 39.94 -21.52 -10.22
CA VAL A 92 41.26 -22.09 -9.93
C VAL A 92 41.13 -23.56 -9.53
N LEU A 93 40.16 -23.90 -8.68
CA LEU A 93 39.90 -25.27 -8.24
C LEU A 93 39.44 -26.16 -9.41
N THR A 94 38.60 -25.64 -10.30
CA THR A 94 38.19 -26.33 -11.53
C THR A 94 39.41 -26.74 -12.35
N ILE A 95 40.39 -25.86 -12.54
CA ILE A 95 41.61 -26.18 -13.27
C ILE A 95 42.44 -27.24 -12.54
N ALA A 96 42.58 -27.10 -11.22
CA ALA A 96 43.27 -28.08 -10.39
C ALA A 96 42.64 -29.49 -10.48
N VAL A 97 41.34 -29.59 -10.78
CA VAL A 97 40.62 -30.85 -10.98
C VAL A 97 40.65 -31.32 -12.45
N VAL A 98 40.48 -30.41 -13.41
CA VAL A 98 40.35 -30.74 -14.84
C VAL A 98 41.68 -31.23 -15.43
N TYR A 99 42.82 -30.64 -15.06
CA TYR A 99 44.13 -31.08 -15.56
C TYR A 99 44.47 -32.53 -15.19
N PRO A 100 44.40 -32.96 -13.91
CA PRO A 100 44.66 -34.35 -13.56
C PRO A 100 43.59 -35.30 -14.11
N LEU A 101 42.33 -34.88 -14.15
CA LEU A 101 41.25 -35.66 -14.78
C LEU A 101 41.53 -35.91 -16.27
N ALA A 102 41.97 -34.88 -16.98
CA ALA A 102 42.36 -34.95 -18.39
C ALA A 102 43.65 -35.75 -18.63
N ALA A 103 44.52 -35.90 -17.62
CA ALA A 103 45.70 -36.75 -17.69
C ALA A 103 45.35 -38.23 -17.42
N ALA A 104 44.36 -38.49 -16.55
CA ALA A 104 43.88 -39.82 -16.23
C ALA A 104 42.98 -40.43 -17.33
N LEU A 105 42.19 -39.60 -18.01
CA LEU A 105 41.33 -40.01 -19.13
C LEU A 105 42.05 -39.75 -20.46
N PRO A 106 42.44 -40.79 -21.24
CA PRO A 106 43.16 -40.63 -22.50
C PRO A 106 42.26 -40.15 -23.66
N TRP A 107 41.26 -39.31 -23.38
CA TRP A 107 40.36 -38.76 -24.39
C TRP A 107 40.99 -37.53 -25.05
N PRO A 108 41.14 -37.51 -26.38
CA PRO A 108 41.72 -36.37 -27.09
C PRO A 108 40.81 -35.14 -26.98
N SER A 109 41.42 -33.95 -26.81
CA SER A 109 40.71 -32.68 -26.96
C SER A 109 40.62 -32.27 -28.44
N LEU A 110 39.71 -31.36 -28.80
CA LEU A 110 39.64 -30.82 -30.17
C LEU A 110 40.97 -30.18 -30.62
N CYS A 111 41.67 -29.53 -29.69
CA CYS A 111 43.00 -28.97 -29.94
C CYS A 111 44.03 -30.08 -30.24
N ASP A 112 43.98 -31.22 -29.53
CA ASP A 112 44.89 -32.34 -29.78
C ASP A 112 44.63 -32.99 -31.14
N VAL A 113 43.36 -33.14 -31.54
CA VAL A 113 43.01 -33.66 -32.87
C VAL A 113 43.52 -32.71 -33.96
N TYR A 114 43.31 -31.40 -33.79
CA TYR A 114 43.84 -30.38 -34.71
C TYR A 114 45.38 -30.33 -34.76
N SER A 115 46.06 -30.50 -33.62
CA SER A 115 47.51 -30.52 -33.58
C SER A 115 48.07 -31.76 -34.28
N MET A 116 47.41 -32.92 -34.09
CA MET A 116 47.80 -34.18 -34.73
C MET A 116 47.66 -34.12 -36.25
N THR A 117 46.59 -33.54 -36.79
CA THR A 117 46.43 -33.36 -38.26
C THR A 117 47.49 -32.44 -38.86
N ARG A 118 48.11 -31.57 -38.05
CA ARG A 118 49.19 -30.66 -38.46
C ARG A 118 50.59 -31.11 -38.05
N GLY A 119 50.75 -32.33 -37.52
CA GLY A 119 52.05 -32.85 -37.08
C GLY A 119 52.69 -32.11 -35.90
N LYS A 120 51.90 -31.41 -35.08
CA LYS A 120 52.35 -30.63 -33.92
C LYS A 120 52.21 -31.43 -32.61
N PRO A 121 53.02 -31.12 -31.57
CA PRO A 121 52.87 -31.75 -30.25
C PRO A 121 51.49 -31.45 -29.64
N LYS A 122 51.03 -32.34 -28.75
CA LYS A 122 49.73 -32.24 -28.05
C LYS A 122 49.57 -30.86 -27.38
N CYS A 123 48.35 -30.33 -27.39
CA CYS A 123 48.05 -29.03 -26.79
C CYS A 123 48.09 -29.06 -25.26
N ASN A 124 47.92 -30.23 -24.64
CA ASN A 124 47.80 -30.37 -23.20
C ASN A 124 49.15 -30.39 -22.46
N VAL A 125 50.07 -29.50 -22.80
CA VAL A 125 51.34 -29.31 -22.07
C VAL A 125 51.12 -28.25 -20.99
N PHE A 126 51.56 -28.54 -19.76
CA PHE A 126 51.49 -27.60 -18.65
C PHE A 126 52.35 -26.36 -18.95
N ARG A 127 51.72 -25.31 -19.45
CA ARG A 127 52.35 -24.01 -19.75
C ARG A 127 51.59 -22.94 -18.98
N PHE A 128 52.30 -22.13 -18.22
CA PHE A 128 51.70 -21.14 -17.32
C PHE A 128 50.77 -20.16 -18.05
N THR A 129 51.10 -19.78 -19.29
CA THR A 129 50.27 -18.95 -20.17
C THR A 129 48.95 -19.62 -20.57
N ALA A 130 48.95 -20.94 -20.78
CA ALA A 130 47.74 -21.71 -21.10
C ALA A 130 46.83 -21.86 -19.87
N VAL A 131 47.41 -22.01 -18.67
CA VAL A 131 46.65 -22.06 -17.40
C VAL A 131 45.90 -20.76 -17.16
N ILE A 132 46.55 -19.61 -17.37
CA ILE A 132 45.91 -18.29 -17.23
C ILE A 132 44.74 -18.15 -18.22
N GLY A 133 44.96 -18.47 -19.50
CA GLY A 133 43.92 -18.42 -20.53
C GLY A 133 42.71 -19.30 -20.22
N ASN A 134 42.94 -20.55 -19.83
CA ASN A 134 41.88 -21.49 -19.44
C ASN A 134 41.14 -21.02 -18.18
N THR A 135 41.83 -20.36 -17.24
CA THR A 135 41.21 -19.82 -16.01
C THR A 135 40.25 -18.70 -16.36
N LEU A 136 40.69 -17.76 -17.20
CA LEU A 136 39.88 -16.65 -17.69
C LEU A 136 38.66 -17.12 -18.48
N TRP A 137 38.84 -18.15 -19.32
CA TRP A 137 37.75 -18.71 -20.13
C TRP A 137 36.63 -19.34 -19.29
N VAL A 138 36.96 -20.00 -18.16
CA VAL A 138 35.96 -20.53 -17.21
C VAL A 138 35.40 -19.45 -16.30
N PHE A 139 36.22 -18.48 -15.91
CA PHE A 139 35.84 -17.43 -14.95
C PHE A 139 34.82 -16.44 -15.53
N MET A 140 34.97 -16.02 -16.79
CA MET A 140 34.08 -15.02 -17.39
C MET A 140 32.60 -15.47 -17.47
N PRO A 141 32.26 -16.66 -18.01
CA PRO A 141 30.88 -17.15 -18.02
C PRO A 141 30.32 -17.37 -16.61
N ALA A 142 31.15 -17.89 -15.69
CA ALA A 142 30.75 -18.10 -14.31
C ALA A 142 30.38 -16.79 -13.62
N LEU A 143 31.19 -15.74 -13.81
CA LEU A 143 30.91 -14.40 -13.28
C LEU A 143 29.63 -13.82 -13.88
N MET A 144 29.39 -14.01 -15.18
CA MET A 144 28.17 -13.55 -15.85
C MET A 144 26.91 -14.22 -15.28
N ILE A 145 26.91 -15.54 -15.11
CA ILE A 145 25.77 -16.28 -14.54
C ILE A 145 25.47 -15.80 -13.12
N VAL A 146 26.51 -15.65 -12.30
CA VAL A 146 26.37 -15.14 -10.92
C VAL A 146 25.83 -13.71 -10.90
N GLY A 147 26.33 -12.86 -11.80
CA GLY A 147 25.85 -11.48 -11.96
C GLY A 147 24.37 -11.41 -12.33
N VAL A 148 23.92 -12.23 -13.28
CA VAL A 148 22.51 -12.31 -13.69
C VAL A 148 21.63 -12.81 -12.54
N LEU A 149 22.03 -13.87 -11.84
CA LEU A 149 21.28 -14.39 -10.69
C LEU A 149 21.13 -13.34 -9.59
N GLU A 150 22.20 -12.64 -9.23
CA GLU A 150 22.16 -11.55 -8.26
C GLU A 150 21.25 -10.42 -8.72
N PHE A 151 21.38 -9.97 -9.96
CA PHE A 151 20.56 -8.90 -10.52
C PHE A 151 19.06 -9.23 -10.47
N LEU A 152 18.69 -10.46 -10.83
CA LEU A 152 17.31 -10.93 -10.73
C LEU A 152 16.80 -10.97 -9.29
N THR A 153 17.64 -11.36 -8.32
CA THR A 153 17.25 -11.35 -6.90
C THR A 153 17.09 -9.93 -6.35
N LEU A 154 17.96 -9.00 -6.73
CA LEU A 154 17.90 -7.60 -6.32
C LEU A 154 16.64 -6.94 -6.89
N ARG A 155 16.34 -7.14 -8.18
CA ARG A 155 15.11 -6.62 -8.79
C ARG A 155 13.86 -7.11 -8.08
N ARG A 156 13.75 -8.42 -7.83
CA ARG A 156 12.60 -8.99 -7.12
C ARG A 156 12.39 -8.38 -5.73
N ARG A 157 13.49 -8.08 -5.01
CA ARG A 157 13.40 -7.43 -3.69
C ARG A 157 12.93 -5.99 -3.78
N GLN A 158 13.42 -5.25 -4.78
CA GLN A 158 12.97 -3.88 -5.04
C GLN A 158 11.48 -3.85 -5.40
N ASP A 159 11.03 -4.76 -6.26
CA ASP A 159 9.63 -4.87 -6.66
C ASP A 159 8.74 -5.23 -5.47
N GLN A 160 9.17 -6.15 -4.60
CA GLN A 160 8.46 -6.50 -3.37
C GLN A 160 8.35 -5.32 -2.41
N ALA A 161 9.46 -4.62 -2.14
CA ALA A 161 9.46 -3.45 -1.28
C ALA A 161 8.55 -2.32 -1.83
N ALA A 162 8.55 -2.10 -3.14
CA ALA A 162 7.66 -1.13 -3.77
C ALA A 162 6.18 -1.53 -3.64
N GLN A 163 5.85 -2.81 -3.82
CA GLN A 163 4.49 -3.31 -3.63
C GLN A 163 4.00 -3.17 -2.19
N ASP A 164 4.88 -3.41 -1.20
CA ASP A 164 4.52 -3.29 0.21
C ASP A 164 4.26 -1.83 0.58
N LEU A 165 5.09 -0.89 0.12
CA LEU A 165 4.83 0.54 0.29
C LEU A 165 3.50 0.98 -0.35
N LEU A 166 3.19 0.51 -1.55
CA LEU A 166 1.92 0.81 -2.22
C LEU A 166 0.72 0.25 -1.43
N ARG A 167 0.85 -0.95 -0.86
CA ARG A 167 -0.20 -1.55 0.00
C ARG A 167 -0.41 -0.73 1.25
N GLU A 168 0.65 -0.36 1.97
CA GLU A 168 0.58 0.48 3.17
C GLU A 168 -0.09 1.83 2.86
N HIS A 169 0.33 2.50 1.78
CA HIS A 169 -0.30 3.75 1.33
C HIS A 169 -1.80 3.58 1.02
N SER A 170 -2.18 2.47 0.37
CA SER A 170 -3.58 2.19 0.06
C SER A 170 -4.43 1.95 1.32
N GLN A 171 -3.87 1.26 2.32
CA GLN A 171 -4.54 1.00 3.60
C GLN A 171 -4.74 2.29 4.38
N LEU A 172 -3.70 3.11 4.50
CA LEU A 172 -3.79 4.43 5.16
C LEU A 172 -4.83 5.32 4.48
N ARG A 173 -4.87 5.35 3.15
CA ARG A 173 -5.88 6.11 2.39
C ARG A 173 -7.30 5.60 2.64
N ARG A 174 -7.49 4.28 2.73
CA ARG A 174 -8.79 3.67 3.06
C ARG A 174 -9.22 4.02 4.48
N HIS A 175 -8.33 3.95 5.46
CA HIS A 175 -8.64 4.34 6.84
C HIS A 175 -8.96 5.85 6.97
N ALA A 176 -8.24 6.71 6.24
CA ALA A 176 -8.53 8.14 6.18
C ALA A 176 -9.90 8.43 5.51
N LEU A 177 -10.25 7.69 4.46
CA LEU A 177 -11.56 7.81 3.82
C LEU A 177 -12.68 7.26 4.70
N ALA A 178 -12.48 6.12 5.35
CA ALA A 178 -13.44 5.51 6.26
C ALA A 178 -13.70 6.40 7.48
N SER A 179 -12.67 7.02 8.06
CA SER A 179 -12.83 7.98 9.15
C SER A 179 -13.54 9.26 8.70
N ARG A 180 -13.24 9.79 7.50
CA ARG A 180 -14.00 10.91 6.93
C ARG A 180 -15.46 10.55 6.66
N LEU A 181 -15.75 9.36 6.15
CA LEU A 181 -17.12 8.88 5.94
C LEU A 181 -17.85 8.68 7.26
N ALA A 182 -17.21 8.11 8.28
CA ALA A 182 -17.78 7.97 9.62
C ALA A 182 -18.07 9.34 10.26
N ALA A 183 -17.16 10.32 10.10
CA ALA A 183 -17.35 11.68 10.57
C ALA A 183 -18.49 12.41 9.83
N LEU A 184 -18.71 12.11 8.54
CA LEU A 184 -19.84 12.64 7.78
C LEU A 184 -21.17 11.96 8.14
N GLN A 185 -21.15 10.68 8.48
CA GLN A 185 -22.35 9.95 8.94
C GLN A 185 -22.81 10.41 10.34
N ALA A 186 -21.89 10.84 11.20
CA ALA A 186 -22.21 11.31 12.56
C ALA A 186 -23.02 12.62 12.60
N GLN A 187 -23.19 13.30 11.46
CA GLN A 187 -23.80 14.63 11.40
C GLN A 187 -25.28 14.65 10.99
N VAL A 188 -25.83 13.53 10.52
CA VAL A 188 -27.27 13.37 10.29
C VAL A 188 -27.81 12.50 11.41
N ASP A 189 -28.77 12.97 12.20
CA ASP A 189 -29.39 12.17 13.28
C ASP A 189 -30.08 10.94 12.65
N PRO A 190 -29.47 9.74 12.76
CA PRO A 190 -29.98 8.58 12.05
C PRO A 190 -31.29 8.08 12.66
N ALA A 191 -31.53 8.33 13.95
CA ALA A 191 -32.77 7.96 14.62
C ALA A 191 -33.94 8.74 14.04
N LEU A 192 -33.81 10.07 13.92
CA LEU A 192 -34.81 10.93 13.32
C LEU A 192 -35.19 10.49 11.89
N LEU A 193 -34.21 10.08 11.09
CA LEU A 193 -34.45 9.64 9.71
C LEU A 193 -35.23 8.32 9.68
N PHE A 194 -34.89 7.36 10.54
CA PHE A 194 -35.62 6.11 10.66
C PHE A 194 -37.04 6.34 11.18
N ASP A 195 -37.20 7.19 12.19
CA ASP A 195 -38.52 7.54 12.72
C ASP A 195 -39.38 8.21 11.64
N ALA A 196 -38.80 9.10 10.82
CA ALA A 196 -39.47 9.74 9.69
C ALA A 196 -39.94 8.74 8.64
N LEU A 197 -39.09 7.76 8.29
CA LEU A 197 -39.45 6.71 7.33
C LEU A 197 -40.57 5.82 7.86
N VAL A 198 -40.49 5.40 9.13
CA VAL A 198 -41.51 4.57 9.79
C VAL A 198 -42.85 5.33 9.87
N ALA A 199 -42.84 6.62 10.20
CA ALA A 199 -44.05 7.43 10.23
C ALA A 199 -44.69 7.60 8.84
N VAL A 200 -43.88 7.74 7.79
CA VAL A 200 -44.36 7.79 6.40
C VAL A 200 -44.95 6.45 5.98
N GLU A 201 -44.29 5.33 6.30
CA GLU A 201 -44.78 3.97 6.02
C GLU A 201 -46.15 3.74 6.68
N GLN A 202 -46.27 4.07 7.97
CA GLN A 202 -47.54 3.97 8.70
C GLN A 202 -48.64 4.88 8.13
N ALA A 203 -48.30 6.07 7.64
CA ALA A 203 -49.26 6.97 7.00
C ALA A 203 -49.79 6.39 5.67
N TYR A 204 -48.92 5.73 4.89
CA TYR A 204 -49.33 5.02 3.68
C TYR A 204 -50.21 3.80 3.99
N ASP A 205 -49.86 3.00 5.00
CA ASP A 205 -50.64 1.84 5.43
C ASP A 205 -52.05 2.22 5.90
N ARG A 206 -52.17 3.37 6.56
CA ARG A 206 -53.45 3.93 7.05
C ARG A 206 -54.22 4.71 5.98
N ARG A 207 -53.70 4.82 4.75
CA ARG A 207 -54.25 5.64 3.66
C ARG A 207 -54.51 7.10 4.06
N ASP A 208 -53.63 7.65 4.89
CA ASP A 208 -53.68 9.05 5.29
C ASP A 208 -53.38 9.93 4.06
N ALA A 209 -54.24 10.92 3.78
CA ALA A 209 -54.04 11.88 2.70
C ALA A 209 -52.75 12.70 2.86
N SER A 210 -52.19 12.78 4.09
CA SER A 210 -50.94 13.49 4.38
C SER A 210 -49.66 12.71 4.06
N ALA A 211 -49.73 11.41 3.74
CA ALA A 211 -48.56 10.55 3.55
C ALA A 211 -47.57 11.07 2.50
N SER A 212 -48.08 11.48 1.34
CA SER A 212 -47.25 12.06 0.27
C SER A 212 -46.60 13.39 0.68
N ALA A 213 -47.30 14.22 1.46
CA ALA A 213 -46.77 15.50 1.94
C ALA A 213 -45.69 15.32 3.02
N ARG A 214 -45.76 14.25 3.84
CA ARG A 214 -44.71 13.89 4.81
C ARG A 214 -43.45 13.38 4.09
N LEU A 215 -43.62 12.53 3.07
CA LEU A 215 -42.51 12.06 2.26
C LEU A 215 -41.79 13.21 1.52
N GLU A 216 -42.55 14.13 0.93
CA GLU A 216 -41.99 15.31 0.25
C GLU A 216 -41.22 16.22 1.21
N ARG A 217 -41.71 16.39 2.44
CA ARG A 217 -41.01 17.12 3.51
C ARG A 217 -39.72 16.44 3.95
N LEU A 218 -39.74 15.12 4.10
CA LEU A 218 -38.51 14.35 4.37
C LEU A 218 -37.48 14.51 3.24
N ILE A 219 -37.90 14.40 1.97
CA ILE A 219 -37.02 14.60 0.82
C ILE A 219 -36.47 16.03 0.78
N ARG A 220 -37.30 17.02 1.06
CA ARG A 220 -36.88 18.43 1.17
C ARG A 220 -35.84 18.63 2.27
N HIS A 221 -36.06 18.06 3.46
CA HIS A 221 -35.09 18.11 4.54
C HIS A 221 -33.76 17.49 4.14
N LEU A 222 -33.76 16.29 3.53
CA LEU A 222 -32.55 15.65 3.04
C LEU A 222 -31.83 16.47 1.96
N ARG A 223 -32.57 17.13 1.04
CA ARG A 223 -31.99 18.02 0.02
C ARG A 223 -31.36 19.27 0.62
N VAL A 224 -31.88 19.77 1.74
CA VAL A 224 -31.33 20.93 2.46
C VAL A 224 -30.12 20.52 3.31
N ALA A 225 -30.16 19.35 3.96
CA ALA A 225 -29.12 18.86 4.85
C ALA A 225 -27.88 18.28 4.12
N LEU A 226 -28.07 17.50 3.05
CA LEU A 226 -26.98 16.73 2.40
C LEU A 226 -25.91 17.57 1.69
N PRO A 227 -26.23 18.65 0.93
CA PRO A 227 -25.21 19.48 0.29
C PRO A 227 -24.28 20.15 1.30
N ARG A 228 -24.80 20.46 2.50
CA ARG A 228 -24.11 21.19 3.56
C ARG A 228 -23.07 20.36 4.31
N LEU A 229 -23.12 19.03 4.15
CA LEU A 229 -22.09 18.10 4.59
C LEU A 229 -20.90 18.04 3.60
N ARG A 230 -21.10 18.50 2.36
CA ARG A 230 -20.10 18.43 1.27
C ARG A 230 -19.40 19.77 1.03
N ASP A 231 -20.09 20.89 1.23
CA ASP A 231 -19.55 22.23 0.95
C ASP A 231 -19.13 22.96 2.23
N ALA A 232 -17.91 23.51 2.22
CA ALA A 232 -17.30 24.21 3.36
C ALA A 232 -17.87 25.63 3.61
N GLY A 233 -18.82 26.10 2.81
CA GLY A 233 -19.37 27.45 2.87
C GLY A 233 -20.87 27.45 3.15
N ALA A 234 -21.26 27.38 4.42
CA ALA A 234 -22.63 27.65 4.82
C ALA A 234 -22.81 29.14 5.14
N THR A 235 -24.04 29.63 4.98
CA THR A 235 -24.44 30.98 5.41
C THR A 235 -25.37 30.89 6.61
N LEU A 236 -25.45 31.97 7.38
CA LEU A 236 -26.38 32.05 8.50
C LEU A 236 -27.84 31.82 8.07
N GLY A 237 -28.23 32.35 6.91
CA GLY A 237 -29.54 32.11 6.31
C GLY A 237 -29.76 30.66 5.94
N SER A 238 -28.73 29.99 5.42
CA SER A 238 -28.82 28.55 5.16
C SER A 238 -28.98 27.76 6.47
N GLU A 239 -28.23 28.05 7.52
CA GLU A 239 -28.39 27.36 8.82
C GLU A 239 -29.79 27.57 9.42
N ALA A 240 -30.38 28.76 9.30
CA ALA A 240 -31.76 29.02 9.70
C ALA A 240 -32.78 28.19 8.89
N GLU A 241 -32.58 28.05 7.59
CA GLU A 241 -33.40 27.18 6.74
C GLU A 241 -33.26 25.70 7.13
N LEU A 242 -32.08 25.28 7.61
CA LEU A 242 -31.86 23.93 8.12
C LEU A 242 -32.71 23.66 9.35
N ILE A 243 -32.71 24.61 10.29
CA ILE A 243 -33.45 24.54 11.54
C ILE A 243 -34.94 24.50 11.25
N ALA A 244 -35.44 25.41 10.41
CA ALA A 244 -36.84 25.43 10.02
C ALA A 244 -37.27 24.09 9.42
N SER A 245 -36.48 23.54 8.49
CA SER A 245 -36.79 22.25 7.87
C SER A 245 -36.73 21.07 8.86
N TYR A 246 -35.87 21.11 9.87
CA TYR A 246 -35.78 20.10 10.92
C TYR A 246 -37.01 20.12 11.83
N LEU A 247 -37.42 21.32 12.27
CA LEU A 247 -38.58 21.49 13.15
C LEU A 247 -39.89 21.13 12.42
N ASP A 248 -40.01 21.47 11.12
CA ASP A 248 -41.14 21.03 10.29
C ASP A 248 -41.24 19.50 10.23
N LEU A 249 -40.10 18.81 10.14
CA LEU A 249 -40.04 17.35 10.09
C LEU A 249 -40.41 16.73 11.44
N LEU A 250 -39.93 17.29 12.56
CA LEU A 250 -40.34 16.87 13.91
C LEU A 250 -41.84 17.00 14.14
N ARG A 251 -42.46 18.07 13.62
CA ARG A 251 -43.91 18.28 13.73
C ARG A 251 -44.71 17.18 13.02
N ASP A 252 -44.23 16.74 11.85
CA ASP A 252 -44.87 15.67 11.09
C ASP A 252 -44.74 14.28 11.73
N LEU A 253 -43.73 14.12 12.58
CA LEU A 253 -43.51 12.93 13.40
C LEU A 253 -44.42 12.86 14.63
N GLY A 254 -45.30 13.84 14.82
CA GLY A 254 -46.16 13.94 15.99
C GLY A 254 -45.44 14.47 17.24
N GLY A 255 -44.25 15.04 17.07
CA GLY A 255 -43.59 15.82 18.12
C GLY A 255 -44.21 17.21 18.25
N ASP A 256 -43.89 17.88 19.35
CA ASP A 256 -44.28 19.27 19.62
C ASP A 256 -43.03 20.18 19.56
N PRO A 257 -42.49 20.47 18.37
CA PRO A 257 -41.28 21.27 18.23
C PRO A 257 -41.56 22.75 18.55
N PRO A 258 -40.57 23.48 19.07
CA PRO A 258 -40.71 24.90 19.37
C PRO A 258 -41.12 25.71 18.14
N THR A 259 -41.91 26.77 18.36
CA THR A 259 -42.16 27.78 17.35
C THR A 259 -40.87 28.52 17.05
N PHE A 260 -40.46 28.58 15.78
CA PHE A 260 -39.18 29.15 15.37
C PHE A 260 -39.34 30.55 14.77
N ASP A 261 -38.86 31.54 15.51
CA ASP A 261 -38.81 32.93 15.05
C ASP A 261 -37.39 33.30 14.62
N CYS A 262 -37.26 33.86 13.42
CA CYS A 262 -35.96 34.10 12.80
C CYS A 262 -35.85 35.53 12.28
N GLU A 263 -34.96 36.32 12.89
CA GLU A 263 -34.68 37.71 12.54
C GLU A 263 -33.21 37.88 12.14
N LEU A 264 -32.91 37.66 10.85
CA LEU A 264 -31.53 37.70 10.33
C LEU A 264 -31.11 39.07 9.76
N GLY A 265 -32.08 39.94 9.45
CA GLY A 265 -31.83 41.21 8.77
C GLY A 265 -30.98 41.06 7.48
N LYS A 266 -30.08 42.02 7.23
CA LYS A 266 -29.13 41.97 6.08
C LYS A 266 -27.97 40.98 6.25
N ARG A 267 -27.84 40.33 7.41
CA ARG A 267 -26.71 39.46 7.77
C ARG A 267 -26.92 37.99 7.41
N GLY A 268 -28.03 37.64 6.76
CA GLY A 268 -28.30 36.27 6.31
C GLY A 268 -27.21 35.67 5.40
N ALA A 269 -26.46 36.50 4.67
CA ALA A 269 -25.35 36.06 3.81
C ALA A 269 -24.00 35.89 4.55
N ALA A 270 -23.94 36.14 5.86
CA ALA A 270 -22.73 35.96 6.64
C ALA A 270 -22.28 34.49 6.60
N GLN A 271 -21.00 34.26 6.35
CA GLN A 271 -20.43 32.91 6.32
C GLN A 271 -20.35 32.34 7.74
N LEU A 272 -20.82 31.11 7.90
CA LEU A 272 -20.78 30.35 9.14
C LEU A 272 -20.29 28.93 8.83
N PRO A 273 -19.53 28.28 9.72
CA PRO A 273 -19.29 26.85 9.61
C PRO A 273 -20.62 26.07 9.50
N PRO A 274 -20.71 25.06 8.63
CA PRO A 274 -21.91 24.25 8.50
C PRO A 274 -22.20 23.49 9.80
N MET A 275 -23.49 23.25 10.07
CA MET A 275 -23.97 22.50 11.23
C MET A 275 -23.42 23.02 12.55
N LEU A 276 -23.67 24.30 12.78
CA LEU A 276 -23.29 24.98 14.01
C LEU A 276 -24.53 25.26 14.86
N LEU A 277 -25.63 25.69 14.24
CA LEU A 277 -26.86 26.05 14.97
C LEU A 277 -27.80 24.84 15.12
N LEU A 278 -27.90 23.97 14.10
CA LEU A 278 -28.78 22.79 14.15
C LEU A 278 -28.50 21.87 15.36
N PRO A 279 -27.24 21.52 15.71
CA PRO A 279 -26.97 20.66 16.86
C PRO A 279 -27.45 21.26 18.20
N LEU A 280 -27.44 22.59 18.34
CA LEU A 280 -27.95 23.27 19.54
C LEU A 280 -29.48 23.15 19.65
N VAL A 281 -30.19 23.23 18.52
CA VAL A 281 -31.65 23.00 18.47
C VAL A 281 -31.98 21.53 18.77
N GLN A 282 -31.25 20.59 18.17
CA GLN A 282 -31.42 19.15 18.46
C GLN A 282 -31.16 18.83 19.93
N ARG A 283 -30.16 19.47 20.53
CA ARG A 283 -29.86 19.38 21.97
C ARG A 283 -31.02 19.93 22.79
N ALA A 284 -31.52 21.11 22.45
CA ALA A 284 -32.62 21.76 23.16
C ALA A 284 -33.87 20.88 23.21
N VAL A 285 -34.29 20.32 22.06
CA VAL A 285 -35.45 19.42 21.94
C VAL A 285 -35.24 18.06 22.65
N ARG A 286 -33.99 17.63 22.82
CA ARG A 286 -33.67 16.35 23.48
C ARG A 286 -33.63 16.47 25.00
N LEU A 287 -33.10 17.58 25.51
CA LEU A 287 -32.90 17.82 26.94
C LEU A 287 -34.11 18.51 27.58
N GLY A 288 -34.82 19.33 26.81
CA GLY A 288 -36.02 20.04 27.23
C GLY A 288 -37.08 20.01 26.13
N HIS A 289 -38.29 20.47 26.44
CA HIS A 289 -39.36 20.58 25.45
C HIS A 289 -39.74 22.06 25.30
N PRO A 290 -38.84 22.89 24.73
CA PRO A 290 -39.10 24.32 24.61
C PRO A 290 -40.32 24.57 23.71
N GLY A 291 -41.15 25.52 24.10
CA GLY A 291 -42.30 25.96 23.29
C GLY A 291 -41.91 26.99 22.23
N HIS A 292 -40.80 27.72 22.44
CA HIS A 292 -40.36 28.83 21.62
C HIS A 292 -38.84 28.84 21.41
N CYS A 293 -38.43 29.10 20.17
CA CYS A 293 -37.04 29.19 19.76
C CYS A 293 -36.85 30.43 18.89
N TRP A 294 -35.87 31.27 19.21
CA TRP A 294 -35.59 32.47 18.43
C TRP A 294 -34.14 32.57 17.98
N LEU A 295 -33.94 33.06 16.77
CA LEU A 295 -32.62 33.37 16.20
C LEU A 295 -32.55 34.86 15.86
N ASN A 296 -31.64 35.58 16.52
CA ASN A 296 -31.42 37.02 16.31
C ASN A 296 -29.94 37.33 16.03
N VAL A 297 -29.69 38.42 15.30
CA VAL A 297 -28.37 38.89 14.89
C VAL A 297 -28.17 40.37 15.22
N ASN A 298 -27.95 40.68 16.50
CA ASN A 298 -27.70 42.04 16.99
C ASN A 298 -26.22 42.22 17.36
N GLY A 299 -25.35 42.34 16.35
CA GLY A 299 -23.89 42.42 16.55
C GLY A 299 -23.24 41.06 16.81
N ARG A 300 -23.90 40.19 17.57
CA ARG A 300 -23.57 38.77 17.82
C ARG A 300 -24.72 37.88 17.35
N ILE A 301 -24.45 36.61 17.10
CA ILE A 301 -25.50 35.64 16.73
C ILE A 301 -26.02 35.01 18.03
N THR A 302 -27.31 35.15 18.31
CA THR A 302 -27.95 34.62 19.52
C THR A 302 -29.07 33.65 19.13
N LEU A 303 -28.98 32.42 19.61
CA LEU A 303 -30.00 31.39 19.52
C LEU A 303 -30.56 31.13 20.92
N GLY A 304 -31.85 31.40 21.14
CA GLY A 304 -32.47 31.28 22.45
C GLY A 304 -33.68 30.34 22.48
N PHE A 305 -33.96 29.83 23.68
CA PHE A 305 -35.04 28.90 23.99
C PHE A 305 -35.75 29.34 25.27
N ASP A 306 -37.06 29.14 25.36
CA ASP A 306 -37.90 29.39 26.55
C ASP A 306 -37.85 28.23 27.57
N GLU A 307 -36.66 27.64 27.75
CA GLU A 307 -36.43 26.52 28.66
C GLU A 307 -35.12 26.76 29.43
N GLU A 308 -35.10 26.48 30.73
CA GLU A 308 -33.88 26.53 31.56
C GLU A 308 -33.06 25.23 31.49
N GLY A 309 -31.80 25.28 31.92
CA GLY A 309 -30.98 24.09 32.14
C GLY A 309 -30.32 23.49 30.90
N LEU A 310 -30.44 24.10 29.72
CA LEU A 310 -29.84 23.58 28.47
C LEU A 310 -28.31 23.77 28.37
N CYS A 311 -27.70 24.44 29.34
CA CYS A 311 -26.26 24.73 29.42
C CYS A 311 -25.40 23.64 30.09
N SER A 312 -25.93 22.42 30.32
CA SER A 312 -25.11 21.31 30.84
C SER A 312 -23.87 21.09 29.95
N ASP A 313 -22.72 20.77 30.55
CA ASP A 313 -21.49 20.58 29.79
C ASP A 313 -21.35 19.11 29.37
N ASP A 314 -21.93 18.78 28.21
CA ASP A 314 -21.89 17.43 27.64
C ASP A 314 -20.94 17.35 26.42
N ALA A 315 -20.63 16.13 25.99
CA ALA A 315 -19.72 15.86 24.88
C ALA A 315 -20.09 16.63 23.59
N ASP A 316 -21.38 16.84 23.34
CA ASP A 316 -21.88 17.59 22.18
C ASP A 316 -21.48 19.08 22.24
N LEU A 317 -21.62 19.71 23.41
CA LEU A 317 -21.29 21.13 23.60
C LEU A 317 -19.77 21.34 23.62
N ALA A 318 -19.03 20.38 24.19
CA ALA A 318 -17.56 20.39 24.18
C ALA A 318 -17.02 20.31 22.74
N SER A 319 -17.55 19.40 21.92
CA SER A 319 -17.18 19.25 20.50
C SER A 319 -17.47 20.52 19.69
N LEU A 320 -18.63 21.17 19.93
CA LEU A 320 -18.97 22.44 19.29
C LEU A 320 -18.03 23.59 19.69
N ARG A 321 -17.66 23.68 20.98
CA ARG A 321 -16.70 24.68 21.47
C ARG A 321 -15.31 24.46 20.87
N GLU A 322 -14.84 23.23 20.77
CA GLU A 322 -13.55 22.90 20.15
C GLU A 322 -13.51 23.30 18.66
N ARG A 323 -14.58 23.00 17.91
CA ARG A 323 -14.73 23.43 16.51
C ARG A 323 -14.69 24.95 16.35
N LEU A 324 -15.32 25.69 17.27
CA LEU A 324 -15.34 27.15 17.26
C LEU A 324 -14.00 27.76 17.66
N ALA A 325 -13.29 27.14 18.61
CA ALA A 325 -11.97 27.60 19.06
C ALA A 325 -10.94 27.59 17.93
N VAL A 326 -10.98 26.58 17.04
CA VAL A 326 -10.11 26.52 15.83
C VAL A 326 -10.32 27.73 14.91
N LEU A 327 -11.51 28.32 14.93
CA LEU A 327 -11.90 29.46 14.10
C LEU A 327 -11.77 30.80 14.84
N GLY A 328 -11.25 30.81 16.06
CA GLY A 328 -11.14 32.01 16.89
C GLY A 328 -12.48 32.54 17.40
N ALA A 329 -13.55 31.74 17.34
CA ALA A 329 -14.88 32.09 17.81
C ALA A 329 -15.18 31.45 19.17
N GLN A 330 -16.08 32.06 19.95
CA GLN A 330 -16.50 31.54 21.27
C GLN A 330 -18.01 31.34 21.35
N LEU A 331 -18.41 30.25 22.01
CA LEU A 331 -19.81 29.94 22.34
C LEU A 331 -20.03 30.13 23.84
N VAL A 332 -20.87 31.10 24.19
CA VAL A 332 -21.28 31.39 25.56
C VAL A 332 -22.72 30.94 25.75
N CYS A 333 -22.95 30.05 26.72
CA CYS A 333 -24.29 29.62 27.11
C CYS A 333 -24.68 30.33 28.41
N ARG A 334 -25.87 30.94 28.45
CA ARG A 334 -26.45 31.54 29.65
C ARG A 334 -27.85 30.98 29.85
N SER A 335 -28.13 30.47 31.03
CA SER A 335 -29.45 29.95 31.40
C SER A 335 -29.92 30.63 32.68
N GLY A 336 -31.17 31.10 32.68
CA GLY A 336 -31.81 31.74 33.82
C GLY A 336 -33.08 32.51 33.43
N GLU A 337 -33.97 32.74 34.40
CA GLU A 337 -35.26 33.44 34.23
C GLU A 337 -36.23 32.75 33.26
N GLY A 338 -36.27 31.42 33.26
CA GLY A 338 -37.16 30.63 32.38
C GLY A 338 -36.62 30.45 30.96
N ARG A 339 -35.38 30.84 30.66
CA ARG A 339 -34.82 30.79 29.30
C ARG A 339 -33.36 30.38 29.26
N THR A 340 -32.93 29.90 28.10
CA THR A 340 -31.52 29.62 27.80
C THR A 340 -31.11 30.25 26.48
N GLU A 341 -30.02 31.00 26.48
CA GLU A 341 -29.47 31.70 25.32
C GLU A 341 -28.05 31.23 25.02
N PHE A 342 -27.83 30.82 23.77
CA PHE A 342 -26.54 30.51 23.19
C PHE A 342 -26.07 31.70 22.35
N THR A 343 -25.01 32.36 22.80
CA THR A 343 -24.40 33.49 22.10
C THR A 343 -23.11 33.07 21.42
N LEU A 344 -23.03 33.32 20.11
CA LEU A 344 -21.82 33.14 19.33
C LEU A 344 -21.11 34.47 19.11
N GLU A 345 -19.86 34.52 19.58
CA GLU A 345 -18.92 35.60 19.35
C GLU A 345 -17.98 35.19 18.22
N LEU A 346 -18.21 35.73 17.03
CA LEU A 346 -17.31 35.56 15.88
C LEU A 346 -16.20 36.61 15.95
N PRO A 347 -14.95 36.28 15.58
CA PRO A 347 -13.90 37.28 15.43
C PRO A 347 -14.29 38.29 14.34
N ALA A 348 -13.98 39.57 14.59
CA ALA A 348 -14.36 40.72 13.77
C ALA A 348 -13.77 40.69 12.36
#